data_AF-A0A2V8KWF8-F1
#
_entry.id   AF-A0A2V8KWF8-F1
#
_cell.length_a   1.000
_cell.length_b   1.000
_cell.length_c   1.000
_cell.angle_alpha   90.00
_cell.angle_beta   90.00
_cell.angle_gamma   90.00
#
_symmetry.space_group_name_H-M   'P 1'
#
loop_
_entity.id
_entity.type
_entity.pdbx_description
1 polymer ?
#
loop_
_entity_poly.entity_id
_entity_poly.type
_entity_poly.pdbx_seq_one_letter_code
_entity_poly.pdbx_strand_id
1 'polypeptide(L)'
;MKTSGSWSGVVINSGCTVDEAFAEAPKCTDDVRGAKLVFYADTTRQIYDLEPQAQAVGHLGDAVTVHGALEANTIHVSSLELLTSIGLPVGQKAPAFSARDQFGREQTLESLKTSHGTVLLFFRSADW
;
A
#
# COMPACT_ATOMS: atom_id res chain seq x y z
N MET A 1 -6.83 3.81 21.66
CA MET A 1 -5.37 4.08 21.61
C MET A 1 -5.08 4.57 20.20
N LYS A 2 -4.37 5.69 20.07
CA LYS A 2 -4.11 6.34 18.78
C LYS A 2 -2.67 6.02 18.36
N THR A 3 -2.49 5.48 17.15
CA THR A 3 -1.19 5.01 16.67
C THR A 3 -0.79 5.79 15.42
N SER A 4 0.29 6.56 15.51
CA SER A 4 0.83 7.29 14.36
C SER A 4 1.52 6.35 13.38
N GLY A 5 1.40 6.61 12.09
CA GLY A 5 1.98 5.79 11.05
C GLY A 5 1.76 6.34 9.64
N SER A 6 2.13 5.51 8.67
CA SER A 6 1.88 5.72 7.26
C SER A 6 1.42 4.41 6.61
N TRP A 7 0.47 4.50 5.69
CA TRP A 7 -0.12 3.35 5.02
C TRP A 7 -0.18 3.62 3.51
N SER A 8 0.13 2.61 2.70
CA SER A 8 0.00 2.67 1.24
C SER A 8 -1.20 1.84 0.77
N GLY A 9 -1.91 2.34 -0.23
CA GLY A 9 -3.16 1.74 -0.70
C GLY A 9 -3.86 2.63 -1.71
N VAL A 10 -5.17 2.47 -1.86
CA VAL A 10 -5.98 3.18 -2.87
C VAL A 10 -7.13 3.93 -2.19
N VAL A 11 -7.42 5.15 -2.63
CA VAL A 11 -8.63 5.86 -2.20
C VAL A 11 -9.82 5.38 -3.01
N ILE A 12 -10.87 4.92 -2.34
CA ILE A 12 -12.08 4.37 -2.95
C ILE A 12 -13.34 5.02 -2.38
N ASN A 13 -14.48 4.80 -3.03
CA ASN A 13 -15.76 5.22 -2.47
C ASN A 13 -16.16 4.33 -1.27
N SER A 14 -16.83 4.93 -0.28
CA SER A 14 -17.27 4.26 0.95
C SER A 14 -18.39 3.24 0.74
N GLY A 15 -18.91 3.10 -0.49
CA GLY A 15 -19.94 2.13 -0.83
C GLY A 15 -19.38 0.71 -1.03
N CYS A 16 -18.07 0.58 -1.20
CA CYS A 16 -17.43 -0.71 -1.42
C CYS A 16 -17.12 -1.47 -0.13
N THR A 17 -17.33 -2.78 -0.22
CA THR A 17 -16.80 -3.76 0.73
C THR A 17 -15.33 -4.07 0.44
N VAL A 18 -14.65 -4.72 1.40
CA VAL A 18 -13.27 -5.19 1.24
C VAL A 18 -13.13 -6.15 0.05
N ASP A 19 -14.13 -7.02 -0.15
CA ASP A 19 -14.11 -8.02 -1.23
C ASP A 19 -14.30 -7.37 -2.60
N GLU A 20 -15.19 -6.39 -2.72
CA GLU A 20 -15.35 -5.61 -3.95
C GLU A 20 -14.11 -4.78 -4.24
N ALA A 21 -13.50 -4.14 -3.24
CA ALA A 21 -12.25 -3.41 -3.42
C ALA A 21 -11.10 -4.33 -3.90
N PHE A 22 -11.12 -5.60 -3.50
CA PHE A 22 -10.12 -6.59 -3.90
C PHE A 22 -10.39 -7.19 -5.29
N ALA A 23 -11.62 -7.64 -5.56
CA ALA A 23 -11.96 -8.41 -6.75
C ALA A 23 -12.55 -7.57 -7.89
N GLU A 24 -13.10 -6.40 -7.57
CA GLU A 24 -13.89 -5.55 -8.47
C GLU A 24 -13.49 -4.07 -8.36
N ALA A 25 -12.19 -3.80 -8.12
CA ALA A 25 -11.63 -2.48 -7.84
C ALA A 25 -12.16 -1.32 -8.72
N PRO A 26 -12.38 -1.48 -10.05
CA PRO A 26 -12.93 -0.41 -10.88
C PRO A 26 -14.29 0.13 -10.41
N LYS A 27 -15.16 -0.72 -9.84
CA LYS A 27 -16.47 -0.27 -9.31
C LYS A 27 -16.32 0.60 -8.07
N CYS A 28 -15.20 0.44 -7.35
CA CYS A 28 -14.89 1.19 -6.14
C CYS A 28 -14.30 2.58 -6.42
N THR A 29 -14.06 2.90 -7.69
CA THR A 29 -13.54 4.19 -8.13
C THR A 29 -14.54 4.97 -8.99
N ASP A 30 -15.77 4.47 -9.12
CA ASP A 30 -16.87 5.23 -9.70
C ASP A 30 -17.29 6.37 -8.74
N ASP A 31 -17.63 7.53 -9.31
CA ASP A 31 -18.17 8.66 -8.55
C ASP A 31 -19.62 8.35 -8.12
N VAL A 32 -19.80 8.11 -6.83
CA VAL A 32 -21.10 7.84 -6.21
C VAL A 32 -21.51 9.07 -5.41
N ARG A 33 -22.61 9.72 -5.83
CA ARG A 33 -23.09 10.95 -5.18
C ARG A 33 -23.30 10.75 -3.68
N GLY A 34 -22.62 11.56 -2.88
CA GLY A 34 -22.75 11.57 -1.42
C GLY A 34 -21.97 10.47 -0.71
N ALA A 35 -21.27 9.59 -1.43
CA ALA A 35 -20.34 8.67 -0.82
C ALA A 35 -19.14 9.42 -0.24
N LYS A 36 -18.64 8.94 0.90
CA LYS A 36 -17.37 9.42 1.46
C LYS A 36 -16.22 8.75 0.72
N LEU A 37 -15.04 9.32 0.84
CA LEU A 37 -13.79 8.70 0.42
C LEU A 37 -13.16 7.94 1.58
N VAL A 38 -12.81 6.70 1.33
CA VAL A 38 -12.17 5.80 2.29
C VAL A 38 -10.87 5.26 1.69
N PHE A 39 -10.01 4.71 2.54
CA PHE A 39 -8.73 4.17 2.13
C PHE A 39 -8.71 2.66 2.21
N TYR A 40 -8.48 2.00 1.08
CA TYR A 40 -8.28 0.56 1.01
C TYR A 40 -6.79 0.23 1.07
N ALA A 41 -6.37 -0.39 2.18
CA ALA A 41 -5.02 -0.92 2.34
C ALA A 41 -4.94 -2.31 1.70
N ASP A 42 -4.34 -2.40 0.51
CA ASP A 42 -4.20 -3.64 -0.27
C ASP A 42 -3.45 -4.77 0.45
N THR A 43 -2.47 -4.37 1.28
CA THR A 43 -1.57 -5.26 2.00
C THR A 43 -2.29 -5.94 3.15
N THR A 44 -3.08 -5.20 3.94
CA THR A 44 -3.85 -5.77 5.06
C THR A 44 -5.27 -6.19 4.66
N ARG A 45 -5.73 -5.81 3.46
CA ARG A 45 -7.12 -5.94 2.99
C ARG A 45 -8.10 -5.33 3.99
N GLN A 46 -7.86 -4.08 4.37
CA GLN A 46 -8.70 -3.32 5.29
C GLN A 46 -9.15 -2.01 4.65
N ILE A 47 -10.34 -1.55 5.03
CA ILE A 47 -10.87 -0.24 4.64
C ILE A 47 -10.90 0.65 5.89
N TYR A 48 -10.29 1.82 5.78
CA TYR A 48 -10.25 2.82 6.85
C TYR A 48 -10.97 4.08 6.43
N ASP A 49 -11.67 4.69 7.37
CA ASP A 49 -12.23 6.03 7.19
C ASP A 49 -11.09 7.06 7.14
N LEU A 50 -11.25 8.09 6.31
CA LEU A 50 -10.31 9.20 6.20
C LEU A 50 -10.89 10.46 6.83
N GLU A 51 -10.20 11.04 7.81
CA GLU A 51 -10.57 12.32 8.39
C GLU A 51 -9.38 13.28 8.48
N PRO A 52 -9.48 14.53 8.01
CA PRO A 52 -10.65 15.13 7.35
C PRO A 52 -10.78 14.69 5.88
N GLN A 53 -12.02 14.54 5.40
CA GLN A 53 -12.33 14.15 4.01
C GLN A 53 -11.70 15.07 2.96
N ALA A 54 -11.51 16.36 3.29
CA ALA A 54 -10.90 17.34 2.41
C ALA A 54 -9.50 16.94 1.92
N GLN A 55 -8.75 16.13 2.69
CA GLN A 55 -7.42 15.63 2.28
C GLN A 55 -7.48 14.57 1.18
N ALA A 56 -8.62 13.91 1.00
CA ALA A 56 -8.81 12.85 0.01
C ALA A 56 -9.53 13.34 -1.26
N VAL A 57 -10.12 14.55 -1.24
CA VAL A 57 -10.86 15.10 -2.38
C VAL A 57 -9.94 15.18 -3.60
N GLY A 58 -10.41 14.66 -4.73
CA GLY A 58 -9.65 14.63 -5.98
C GLY A 58 -8.73 13.41 -6.14
N HIS A 59 -8.67 12.53 -5.13
CA HIS A 59 -7.82 11.33 -5.15
C HIS A 59 -8.57 10.02 -5.37
N LEU A 60 -9.85 10.05 -5.73
CA LEU A 60 -10.63 8.83 -5.98
C LEU A 60 -9.96 7.98 -7.07
N GLY A 61 -9.58 6.74 -6.71
CA GLY A 61 -8.88 5.80 -7.57
C GLY A 61 -7.35 5.94 -7.58
N ASP A 62 -6.79 6.99 -6.97
CA ASP A 62 -5.35 7.15 -6.88
C ASP A 62 -4.76 6.17 -5.86
N ALA A 63 -3.61 5.59 -6.23
CA ALA A 63 -2.72 4.95 -5.28
C ALA A 63 -1.99 6.02 -4.46
N VAL A 64 -2.02 5.92 -3.14
CA VAL A 64 -1.55 6.95 -2.23
C VAL A 64 -0.77 6.35 -1.06
N THR A 65 0.09 7.16 -0.46
CA THR A 65 0.58 6.97 0.91
C THR A 65 -0.12 7.99 1.82
N VAL A 66 -0.89 7.48 2.78
CA VAL A 66 -1.58 8.29 3.79
C VAL A 66 -0.71 8.33 5.04
N HIS A 67 -0.38 9.52 5.52
CA HIS A 67 0.28 9.72 6.81
C HIS A 67 -0.74 10.23 7.82
N GLY A 68 -0.63 9.77 9.06
CA GLY A 68 -1.52 10.24 10.11
C GLY A 68 -1.50 9.38 11.35
N ALA A 69 -2.63 9.34 12.03
CA ALA A 69 -2.79 8.54 13.23
C ALA A 69 -4.10 7.75 13.19
N LEU A 70 -3.98 6.43 13.32
CA LEU A 70 -5.10 5.51 13.34
C LEU A 70 -5.75 5.50 14.72
N GLU A 71 -7.05 5.70 14.76
CA GLU A 71 -7.88 5.56 15.95
C GLU A 71 -9.13 4.76 15.59
N ALA A 72 -9.28 3.57 16.20
CA ALA A 72 -10.27 2.58 15.79
C ALA A 72 -10.15 2.25 14.28
N ASN A 73 -11.10 2.70 13.45
CA ASN A 73 -11.12 2.48 12.00
C ASN A 73 -10.81 3.76 11.20
N THR A 74 -10.51 4.86 11.86
CA THR A 74 -10.34 6.16 11.22
C THR A 74 -8.88 6.57 11.23
N ILE A 75 -8.33 6.85 10.06
CA ILE A 75 -7.05 7.52 9.91
C ILE A 75 -7.29 9.02 9.99
N HIS A 76 -6.78 9.63 11.06
CA HIS A 76 -6.67 11.08 11.18
C HIS A 76 -5.51 11.54 10.30
N VAL A 77 -5.82 11.91 9.07
CA VAL A 77 -4.89 12.23 7.98
C VAL A 77 -4.15 13.53 8.28
N SER A 78 -2.83 13.45 8.36
CA SER A 78 -1.94 14.61 8.40
C SER A 78 -1.48 15.03 7.00
N SER A 79 -1.25 14.06 6.11
CA SER A 79 -0.92 14.30 4.70
C SER A 79 -1.27 13.08 3.86
N LEU A 80 -1.46 13.31 2.56
CA LEU A 80 -1.71 12.28 1.56
C LEU A 80 -0.81 12.57 0.37
N GLU A 81 -0.04 11.57 -0.05
CA GLU A 81 0.92 11.68 -1.15
C GLU A 81 0.55 10.67 -2.24
N LEU A 82 0.58 11.11 -3.51
CA LEU A 82 0.41 10.19 -4.63
C LEU A 82 1.57 9.20 -4.68
N LEU A 83 1.25 7.91 -4.78
CA LEU A 83 2.23 6.86 -4.99
C LEU A 83 2.68 6.88 -6.46
N THR A 84 3.56 7.82 -6.78
CA THR A 84 4.02 8.08 -8.16
C THR A 84 5.13 7.14 -8.63
N SER A 85 5.74 6.38 -7.71
CA SER A 85 6.79 5.41 -8.04
C SER A 85 6.74 4.20 -7.12
N ILE A 86 7.00 3.03 -7.69
CA ILE A 86 7.14 1.78 -6.96
C ILE A 86 8.57 1.28 -7.14
N GLY A 87 9.22 0.91 -6.03
CA GLY A 87 10.56 0.33 -6.04
C GLY A 87 11.69 1.37 -6.11
N LEU A 88 12.89 0.88 -6.39
CA LEU A 88 14.09 1.70 -6.46
C LEU A 88 14.20 2.39 -7.83
N PRO A 89 14.60 3.68 -7.88
CA PRO A 89 14.97 4.36 -9.11
C PRO A 89 15.99 3.56 -9.95
N VAL A 90 15.80 3.54 -11.27
CA VAL A 90 16.76 2.90 -12.19
C VAL A 90 18.13 3.54 -12.05
N GLY A 91 19.17 2.71 -11.96
CA GLY A 91 20.56 3.15 -11.77
C GLY A 91 20.94 3.40 -10.30
N GLN A 92 19.98 3.44 -9.37
CA GLN A 92 20.29 3.44 -7.95
C GLN A 92 20.92 2.09 -7.56
N LYS A 93 21.98 2.15 -6.76
CA LYS A 93 22.58 0.94 -6.17
C LYS A 93 21.54 0.25 -5.29
N ALA A 94 21.28 -1.03 -5.56
CA ALA A 94 20.40 -1.83 -4.71
C ALA A 94 20.90 -1.82 -3.24
N PRO A 95 20.02 -1.57 -2.26
CA PRO A 95 20.35 -1.65 -0.84
C PRO A 95 20.91 -3.02 -0.48
N ALA A 96 21.82 -3.03 0.50
CA ALA A 96 22.29 -4.28 1.08
C ALA A 96 21.13 -4.96 1.81
N PHE A 97 21.07 -6.29 1.70
CA PHE A 97 20.19 -7.13 2.51
C PHE A 97 20.93 -8.40 2.92
N SER A 98 20.43 -9.01 3.98
CA SER A 98 20.75 -10.37 4.40
C SER A 98 19.44 -11.08 4.72
N ALA A 99 19.23 -12.26 4.14
CA ALA A 99 18.04 -13.07 4.37
C ALA A 99 18.42 -14.56 4.33
N ARG A 100 17.64 -15.40 5.02
CA ARG A 100 17.82 -16.85 4.96
C ARG A 100 17.05 -17.44 3.78
N ASP A 101 17.68 -18.35 3.04
CA ASP A 101 17.01 -19.14 2.02
C ASP A 101 16.20 -20.31 2.62
N GLN A 102 15.55 -21.09 1.75
CA GLN A 102 14.75 -22.25 2.13
C GLN A 102 15.55 -23.37 2.84
N PHE A 103 16.88 -23.33 2.81
CA PHE A 103 17.77 -24.26 3.51
C PHE A 103 18.38 -23.63 4.78
N GLY A 104 17.94 -22.42 5.15
CA GLY A 104 18.43 -21.67 6.29
C GLY A 104 19.80 -21.01 6.09
N ARG A 105 20.35 -21.02 4.87
CA ARG A 105 21.65 -20.38 4.59
C ARG A 105 21.44 -18.89 4.40
N GLU A 106 22.37 -18.11 4.94
CA GLU A 106 22.37 -16.67 4.73
C GLU A 106 22.72 -16.35 3.28
N GLN A 107 21.90 -15.49 2.66
CA GLN A 107 22.10 -14.95 1.33
C GLN A 107 22.15 -13.43 1.42
N THR A 108 23.06 -12.83 0.65
CA THR A 108 23.21 -11.39 0.53
C THR A 108 23.07 -10.96 -0.92
N LEU A 109 22.98 -9.65 -1.15
CA LEU A 109 23.03 -9.12 -2.51
C LEU A 109 24.32 -9.53 -3.25
N GLU A 110 25.44 -9.70 -2.55
CA GLU A 110 26.70 -10.12 -3.15
C GLU A 110 26.73 -11.60 -3.50
N SER A 111 26.18 -12.48 -2.67
CA SER A 111 26.11 -13.92 -2.98
C SER A 111 25.16 -14.24 -4.14
N LEU A 112 24.13 -13.40 -4.34
CA LEU A 112 23.08 -13.59 -5.35
C LEU A 112 23.38 -12.90 -6.69
N LYS A 113 24.45 -12.10 -6.79
CA LYS A 113 24.85 -11.42 -8.03
C LYS A 113 25.36 -12.43 -9.06
N THR A 114 24.84 -12.34 -10.28
CA THR A 114 25.32 -13.11 -11.43
C THR A 114 25.70 -12.20 -12.59
N SER A 115 26.38 -12.74 -13.61
CA SER A 115 26.72 -12.03 -14.85
C SER A 115 25.50 -11.53 -15.63
N HIS A 116 24.32 -12.11 -15.39
CA HIS A 116 23.07 -11.76 -16.07
C HIS A 116 22.15 -10.89 -15.20
N GLY A 117 22.63 -10.44 -14.05
CA GLY A 117 21.85 -9.70 -13.07
C GLY A 117 21.16 -10.60 -12.03
N THR A 118 20.35 -9.99 -11.19
CA THR A 118 19.63 -10.63 -10.08
C THR A 118 18.20 -10.12 -10.09
N VAL A 119 17.23 -11.03 -10.02
CA VAL A 119 15.82 -10.70 -9.80
C VAL A 119 15.48 -10.96 -8.35
N LEU A 120 14.92 -9.95 -7.68
CA LEU A 120 14.36 -10.06 -6.33
C LEU A 120 12.84 -9.94 -6.42
N LEU A 121 12.13 -10.97 -5.98
CA LEU A 121 10.67 -11.00 -5.94
C LEU A 121 10.19 -10.86 -4.50
N PHE A 122 9.44 -9.81 -4.23
CA PHE A 122 8.70 -9.66 -2.98
C PHE A 122 7.30 -10.19 -3.21
N PHE A 123 6.94 -11.25 -2.49
CA PHE A 123 5.59 -11.80 -2.51
C PHE A 123 5.18 -12.19 -1.10
N ARG A 124 3.86 -12.23 -0.89
CA ARG A 124 3.25 -12.87 0.28
C ARG A 124 2.53 -14.11 -0.21
N SER A 125 2.69 -15.25 0.47
CA SER A 125 1.86 -16.43 0.15
C SER A 125 0.41 -16.11 0.46
N ALA A 126 -0.51 -16.69 -0.31
CA ALA A 126 -1.95 -16.52 -0.12
C ALA A 126 -2.51 -17.40 1.01
N ASP A 127 -1.68 -18.26 1.60
CA ASP A 127 -2.09 -19.22 2.62
C ASP A 127 -2.12 -18.55 4.00
N TRP A 128 -3.34 -18.32 4.50
CA TRP A 128 -3.66 -18.05 5.90
C TRP A 128 -4.83 -18.92 6.32
#